data_AF-G0WI30-F1
#
_entry.id   AF-G0WI30-F1
#
_cell.length_a   1.000
_cell.length_b   1.000
_cell.length_c   1.000
_cell.angle_alpha   90.00
_cell.angle_beta   90.00
_cell.angle_gamma   90.00
#
_symmetry.space_group_name_H-M   'P 1'
#
loop_
_entity.id
_entity.type
_entity.pdbx_description
1 polymer ?
#
loop_
_entity_poly.entity_id
_entity_poly.type
_entity_poly.pdbx_seq_one_letter_code
_entity_poly.pdbx_strand_id
1 'polypeptide(L)'
;MVGFNLLLSVLTFLLSSSLGYEVSIDTILDGSVPAGEAVTVDSGSYLGLIHGSTQTFSSDLTVNGGLYITDTNTADAGMTLTTDGNLVNTGIIVVDNRNASSGMTANIGGSTFENDGQIFFAGSSQGSPNDFTINPSDSIINRGTIQFSQDSMGSNSATLQSNSIVNDGTICLTNMDSTIQSDTSGSGCFDIGENSIYAIQGKDTAIATNQTFYLSSTTSTLYSEGNSLTDNIIVRGFGNGNTLTFRTSIVSTSYDDTTGILTVNLFPLITHKYDIGLGYDSSKFEIESVSNDIAADLINNGLYYRGAPPTSSRPVQCAACQPIPWIPALEIPDPYTTTVVSELSTLSEVVSFFASTSDGIPVVASTISIIPPPITASSSNSETKTERSTTVVPTSSSSSPIITTEAVSSLLSKSDGDNNSKTIESCVITETKTAYNSTVDHTTYLYITGTDSETITLSSVVTTRYVTKGAPLSSA
;
A
#
# COMPACT_ATOMS: atom_id res chain seq x y z
N MET A 1 -11.23 32.37 55.38
CA MET A 1 -11.40 33.44 54.37
C MET A 1 -10.24 33.31 53.39
N VAL A 2 -10.48 32.75 52.20
CA VAL A 2 -10.50 33.48 50.90
C VAL A 2 -9.16 34.19 50.63
N GLY A 3 -8.37 33.91 49.60
CA GLY A 3 -8.48 33.02 48.44
C GLY A 3 -7.26 33.21 47.51
N PHE A 4 -7.16 32.30 46.54
CA PHE A 4 -6.73 32.49 45.12
C PHE A 4 -5.32 33.02 44.71
N ASN A 5 -4.57 32.14 44.02
CA ASN A 5 -3.87 32.28 42.71
C ASN A 5 -2.42 31.75 42.74
N LEU A 6 -2.07 30.54 42.27
CA LEU A 6 -2.19 29.89 40.95
C LEU A 6 -0.97 30.17 40.03
N LEU A 7 -0.36 29.07 39.56
CA LEU A 7 0.59 28.88 38.44
C LEU A 7 2.06 29.35 38.62
N LEU A 8 2.99 28.38 38.64
CA LEU A 8 3.89 28.14 37.49
C LEU A 8 4.64 26.79 37.62
N SER A 9 3.94 25.67 37.38
CA SER A 9 4.61 24.44 36.95
C SER A 9 4.66 24.46 35.43
N VAL A 10 5.75 24.96 34.85
CA VAL A 10 6.02 24.79 33.42
C VAL A 10 6.40 23.33 33.22
N LEU A 11 5.37 22.52 32.97
CA LEU A 11 5.48 21.21 32.37
C LEU A 11 5.95 21.44 30.93
N THR A 12 7.25 21.32 30.69
CA THR A 12 7.78 21.15 29.35
C THR A 12 7.35 19.77 28.85
N PHE A 13 6.11 19.68 28.36
CA PHE A 13 5.78 18.76 27.28
C PHE A 13 6.60 19.23 26.07
N LEU A 14 7.83 18.73 25.98
CA LEU A 14 8.50 18.66 24.69
C LEU A 14 7.65 17.69 23.88
N LEU A 15 6.74 18.23 23.07
CA LEU A 15 6.31 17.55 21.86
C LEU A 15 7.60 17.28 21.09
N SER A 16 8.14 16.08 21.22
CA SER A 16 8.99 15.52 20.18
C SER A 16 8.07 15.37 18.98
N SER A 17 7.94 16.43 18.18
CA SER A 17 7.54 16.29 16.79
C SER A 17 8.66 15.46 16.16
N SER A 18 8.53 14.12 16.21
CA SER A 18 9.29 13.30 15.28
C SER A 18 8.86 13.80 13.91
N LEU A 19 9.82 14.34 13.15
CA LEU A 19 9.62 14.52 11.72
C LEU A 19 9.37 13.12 11.18
N GLY A 20 8.11 12.85 10.86
CA GLY A 20 7.66 11.64 10.20
C GLY A 20 7.26 12.01 8.79
N TYR A 21 7.52 11.11 7.85
CA TYR A 21 7.05 11.22 6.48
C TYR A 21 5.57 10.81 6.43
N GLU A 22 4.70 11.80 6.33
CA GLU A 22 3.24 11.64 6.33
C GLU A 22 2.68 11.71 4.90
N VAL A 23 1.93 10.69 4.51
CA VAL A 23 1.27 10.58 3.21
C VAL A 23 -0.23 10.78 3.40
N SER A 24 -0.67 12.03 3.24
CA SER A 24 -2.08 12.45 3.36
C SER A 24 -2.80 12.58 2.01
N ILE A 25 -2.08 12.41 0.90
CA ILE A 25 -2.60 12.38 -0.47
C ILE A 25 -1.95 11.22 -1.24
N ASP A 26 -2.64 10.74 -2.26
CA ASP A 26 -2.11 9.70 -3.15
C ASP A 26 -0.75 10.11 -3.72
N THR A 27 0.25 9.30 -3.41
CA THR A 27 1.65 9.59 -3.68
C THR A 27 2.28 8.36 -4.30
N ILE A 28 2.99 8.54 -5.41
CA ILE A 28 3.90 7.51 -5.94
C ILE A 28 5.31 8.08 -5.87
N LEU A 29 6.27 7.26 -5.46
CA LEU A 29 7.69 7.56 -5.46
C LEU A 29 8.41 6.55 -6.35
N ASP A 30 9.28 7.06 -7.22
CA ASP A 30 10.25 6.24 -7.94
C ASP A 30 11.46 6.01 -7.01
N GLY A 31 11.48 4.86 -6.33
CA GLY A 31 12.46 4.52 -5.30
C GLY A 31 11.87 4.41 -3.90
N SER A 32 12.50 5.05 -2.91
CA SER A 32 12.24 4.85 -1.48
C SER A 32 11.79 6.13 -0.77
N VAL A 33 11.18 5.96 0.39
CA VAL A 33 10.91 7.06 1.36
C VAL A 33 12.21 7.66 1.90
N PRO A 34 12.18 8.90 2.45
CA PRO A 34 13.31 9.47 3.17
C PRO A 34 13.83 8.56 4.30
N ALA A 35 15.14 8.41 4.38
CA ALA A 35 15.76 7.49 5.34
C ALA A 35 15.65 7.98 6.78
N GLY A 36 15.39 7.04 7.71
CA GLY A 36 15.48 7.27 9.16
C GLY A 36 14.26 7.93 9.82
N GLU A 37 13.26 8.34 9.05
CA GLU A 37 12.02 8.92 9.57
C GLU A 37 10.91 7.86 9.70
N ALA A 38 10.01 8.06 10.66
CA ALA A 38 8.80 7.25 10.76
C ALA A 38 7.90 7.54 9.56
N VAL A 39 7.21 6.53 9.03
CA VAL A 39 6.33 6.68 7.87
C VAL A 39 4.90 6.43 8.29
N THR A 40 3.99 7.35 7.94
CA THR A 40 2.55 7.18 8.14
C THR A 40 1.82 7.38 6.82
N VAL A 41 0.98 6.42 6.44
CA VAL A 41 0.04 6.56 5.33
C VAL A 41 -1.37 6.71 5.89
N ASP A 42 -1.99 7.86 5.66
CA ASP A 42 -3.29 8.20 6.24
C ASP A 42 -4.43 7.41 5.61
N SER A 43 -5.54 7.34 6.35
CA SER A 43 -6.75 6.75 5.80
C SER A 43 -7.26 7.60 4.63
N GLY A 44 -7.56 6.94 3.51
CA GLY A 44 -8.05 7.60 2.29
C GLY A 44 -6.96 8.05 1.32
N SER A 45 -5.68 7.83 1.62
CA SER A 45 -4.56 8.02 0.71
C SER A 45 -3.80 6.70 0.45
N TYR A 46 -2.95 6.68 -0.58
CA TYR A 46 -1.97 5.62 -0.74
C TYR A 46 -0.55 6.13 -1.02
N LEU A 47 0.44 5.31 -0.65
CA LEU A 47 1.83 5.44 -1.02
C LEU A 47 2.22 4.29 -1.95
N GLY A 48 2.65 4.61 -3.16
CA GLY A 48 3.26 3.68 -4.10
C GLY A 48 4.78 3.85 -4.14
N LEU A 49 5.54 2.78 -3.94
CA LEU A 49 7.00 2.74 -4.13
C LEU A 49 7.29 1.85 -5.34
N ILE A 50 7.75 2.47 -6.44
CA ILE A 50 8.03 1.78 -7.71
C ILE A 50 9.54 1.76 -8.02
N HIS A 51 10.02 0.75 -8.73
CA HIS A 51 11.41 0.55 -9.17
C HIS A 51 12.51 0.57 -8.09
N GLY A 52 12.16 0.46 -6.81
CA GLY A 52 13.15 0.31 -5.75
C GLY A 52 13.48 -1.16 -5.51
N SER A 53 14.71 -1.57 -5.84
CA SER A 53 15.21 -2.92 -5.57
C SER A 53 15.40 -3.20 -4.07
N THR A 54 15.50 -2.16 -3.24
CA THR A 54 15.58 -2.27 -1.78
C THR A 54 14.75 -1.18 -1.12
N GLN A 55 13.89 -1.58 -0.19
CA GLN A 55 13.05 -0.70 0.61
C GLN A 55 13.35 -0.94 2.08
N THR A 56 13.70 0.12 2.81
CA THR A 56 14.01 0.04 4.23
C THR A 56 13.21 1.09 5.00
N PHE A 57 12.42 0.64 5.96
CA PHE A 57 11.74 1.48 6.94
C PHE A 57 12.48 1.36 8.27
N SER A 58 13.44 2.25 8.50
CA SER A 58 14.32 2.21 9.69
C SER A 58 13.64 2.70 10.98
N SER A 59 12.46 3.29 10.87
CA SER A 59 11.63 3.74 12.00
C SER A 59 10.22 3.18 11.87
N ASP A 60 9.31 3.58 12.75
CA ASP A 60 7.95 3.02 12.82
C ASP A 60 7.20 3.25 11.49
N LEU A 61 6.48 2.22 11.05
CA LEU A 61 5.65 2.21 9.86
C LEU A 61 4.18 2.05 10.25
N THR A 62 3.37 3.07 9.99
CA THR A 62 1.92 3.05 10.23
C THR A 62 1.18 3.16 8.90
N VAL A 63 0.34 2.17 8.57
CA VAL A 63 -0.43 2.13 7.32
C VAL A 63 -1.93 2.07 7.63
N ASN A 64 -2.60 3.21 7.51
CA ASN A 64 -4.06 3.32 7.65
C ASN A 64 -4.79 3.35 6.30
N GLY A 65 -4.10 3.80 5.24
CA GLY A 65 -4.56 3.80 3.85
C GLY A 65 -4.02 2.63 3.03
N GLY A 66 -3.28 2.91 1.96
CA GLY A 66 -2.63 1.89 1.13
C GLY A 66 -1.12 2.07 1.01
N LEU A 67 -0.33 1.02 1.21
CA LEU A 67 1.10 0.98 0.88
C LEU A 67 1.32 -0.06 -0.21
N TYR A 68 1.82 0.34 -1.36
CA TYR A 68 2.09 -0.53 -2.51
C TYR A 68 3.56 -0.45 -2.85
N ILE A 69 4.30 -1.50 -2.58
CA ILE A 69 5.70 -1.66 -2.93
C ILE A 69 5.74 -2.62 -4.11
N THR A 70 6.06 -2.14 -5.30
CA THR A 70 5.96 -2.94 -6.52
C THR A 70 7.21 -2.83 -7.37
N ASP A 71 7.60 -3.97 -7.92
CA ASP A 71 8.54 -4.02 -9.02
C ASP A 71 7.76 -4.01 -10.34
N THR A 72 7.89 -2.91 -11.09
CA THR A 72 7.28 -2.73 -12.41
C THR A 72 8.22 -3.11 -13.55
N ASN A 73 9.46 -3.50 -13.28
CA ASN A 73 10.47 -3.79 -14.29
C ASN A 73 10.87 -5.28 -14.30
N THR A 74 10.54 -5.97 -15.40
CA THR A 74 10.84 -7.40 -15.56
C THR A 74 12.33 -7.76 -15.60
N ALA A 75 13.22 -6.77 -15.69
CA ALA A 75 14.67 -6.97 -15.70
C ALA A 75 15.31 -6.91 -14.30
N ASP A 76 14.55 -6.53 -13.27
CA ASP A 76 15.09 -6.34 -11.93
C ASP A 76 15.33 -7.68 -11.23
N ALA A 77 16.38 -7.71 -10.41
CA ALA A 77 16.96 -8.92 -9.83
C ALA A 77 16.27 -9.36 -8.52
N GLY A 78 15.03 -8.91 -8.29
CA GLY A 78 14.28 -9.14 -7.06
C GLY A 78 14.32 -7.95 -6.10
N MET A 79 13.34 -7.92 -5.20
CA MET A 79 13.14 -6.87 -4.20
C MET A 79 13.65 -7.31 -2.82
N THR A 80 14.17 -6.37 -2.04
CA THR A 80 14.40 -6.54 -0.60
C THR A 80 13.56 -5.54 0.19
N LEU A 81 12.72 -6.01 1.09
CA LEU A 81 12.00 -5.18 2.06
C LEU A 81 12.58 -5.42 3.45
N THR A 82 12.86 -4.35 4.20
CA THR A 82 13.27 -4.43 5.60
C THR A 82 12.53 -3.39 6.43
N THR A 83 12.03 -3.78 7.61
CA THR A 83 11.49 -2.84 8.60
C THR A 83 12.21 -3.06 9.92
N ASP A 84 12.76 -1.98 10.49
CA ASP A 84 13.47 -2.01 11.78
C ASP A 84 12.62 -1.43 12.92
N GLY A 85 11.64 -0.58 12.58
CA GLY A 85 10.66 -0.04 13.52
C GLY A 85 9.43 -0.93 13.67
N ASN A 86 8.52 -0.53 14.55
CA ASN A 86 7.24 -1.22 14.72
C ASN A 86 6.37 -1.05 13.48
N LEU A 87 5.58 -2.08 13.15
CA LEU A 87 4.63 -2.04 12.05
C LEU A 87 3.21 -2.09 12.58
N VAL A 88 2.39 -1.10 12.20
CA VAL A 88 0.95 -1.08 12.46
C VAL A 88 0.21 -0.95 11.14
N ASN A 89 -0.70 -1.88 10.85
CA ASN A 89 -1.50 -1.87 9.62
C ASN A 89 -3.00 -2.02 9.93
N THR A 90 -3.79 -1.00 9.58
CA THR A 90 -5.26 -1.09 9.51
C THR A 90 -5.77 -0.96 8.08
N GLY A 91 -4.88 -0.70 7.12
CA GLY A 91 -5.17 -0.49 5.71
C GLY A 91 -4.77 -1.69 4.84
N ILE A 92 -4.16 -1.42 3.69
CA ILE A 92 -3.65 -2.44 2.77
C ILE A 92 -2.16 -2.24 2.57
N ILE A 93 -1.36 -3.30 2.75
CA ILE A 93 0.05 -3.35 2.35
C ILE A 93 0.19 -4.39 1.25
N VAL A 94 0.77 -4.01 0.13
CA VAL A 94 1.13 -4.91 -0.97
C VAL A 94 2.62 -4.82 -1.20
N VAL A 95 3.28 -5.97 -1.22
CA VAL A 95 4.67 -6.12 -1.62
C VAL A 95 4.69 -7.09 -2.79
N ASP A 96 4.80 -6.56 -4.00
CA ASP A 96 4.65 -7.30 -5.26
C ASP A 96 5.95 -7.34 -6.05
N ASN A 97 6.51 -8.54 -6.13
CA ASN A 97 7.74 -8.90 -6.82
C ASN A 97 7.48 -9.90 -7.96
N ARG A 98 6.22 -10.17 -8.33
CA ARG A 98 5.88 -11.20 -9.34
C ARG A 98 6.46 -10.94 -10.73
N ASN A 99 6.74 -9.68 -11.06
CA ASN A 99 7.34 -9.32 -12.35
C ASN A 99 8.86 -9.49 -12.37
N ALA A 100 9.51 -9.64 -11.22
CA ALA A 100 10.96 -9.68 -11.12
C ALA A 100 11.55 -11.02 -11.63
N SER A 101 12.82 -10.97 -12.02
CA SER A 101 13.57 -12.14 -12.52
C SER A 101 14.10 -13.06 -11.42
N SER A 102 13.95 -12.68 -10.14
CA SER A 102 14.35 -13.44 -8.96
C SER A 102 13.35 -13.26 -7.82
N GLY A 103 13.28 -14.22 -6.90
CA GLY A 103 12.52 -14.11 -5.66
C GLY A 103 12.95 -12.95 -4.75
N MET A 104 12.05 -12.56 -3.85
CA MET A 104 12.17 -11.43 -2.93
C MET A 104 12.58 -11.88 -1.52
N THR A 105 13.31 -11.01 -0.82
CA THR A 105 13.49 -11.11 0.63
C THR A 105 12.65 -10.04 1.33
N ALA A 106 11.76 -10.42 2.24
CA ALA A 106 11.04 -9.48 3.10
C ALA A 106 11.32 -9.80 4.58
N ASN A 107 11.99 -8.88 5.28
CA ASN A 107 12.32 -8.99 6.69
C ASN A 107 11.55 -7.93 7.49
N ILE A 108 10.49 -8.36 8.16
CA ILE A 108 9.67 -7.50 9.00
C ILE A 108 10.13 -7.63 10.45
N GLY A 109 10.78 -6.60 10.98
CA GLY A 109 11.40 -6.59 12.30
C GLY A 109 10.65 -5.69 13.29
N GLY A 110 11.41 -4.96 14.11
CA GLY A 110 10.88 -4.09 15.15
C GLY A 110 10.66 -4.78 16.49
N SER A 111 9.96 -4.08 17.39
CA SER A 111 9.51 -4.66 18.66
C SER A 111 8.14 -5.32 18.50
N THR A 112 7.22 -4.65 17.81
CA THR A 112 5.84 -5.12 17.64
C THR A 112 5.39 -5.08 16.18
N PHE A 113 4.55 -6.05 15.82
CA PHE A 113 3.83 -6.12 14.55
C PHE A 113 2.33 -6.27 14.83
N GLU A 114 1.53 -5.31 14.36
CA GLU A 114 0.08 -5.34 14.48
C GLU A 114 -0.60 -5.23 13.10
N ASN A 115 -1.45 -6.19 12.78
CA ASN A 115 -2.21 -6.22 11.54
C ASN A 115 -3.71 -6.40 11.80
N ASP A 116 -4.49 -5.35 11.58
CA ASP A 116 -5.95 -5.35 11.47
C ASP A 116 -6.45 -5.28 10.02
N GLY A 117 -5.56 -4.89 9.10
CA GLY A 117 -5.85 -4.72 7.68
C GLY A 117 -5.51 -5.94 6.83
N GLN A 118 -5.04 -5.68 5.62
CA GLN A 118 -4.63 -6.71 4.66
C GLN A 118 -3.15 -6.54 4.29
N ILE A 119 -2.40 -7.63 4.27
CA ILE A 119 -1.01 -7.65 3.83
C ILE A 119 -0.84 -8.73 2.76
N PHE A 120 -0.23 -8.37 1.64
CA PHE A 120 0.06 -9.26 0.53
C PHE A 120 1.56 -9.28 0.26
N PHE A 121 2.17 -10.45 0.37
CA PHE A 121 3.51 -10.74 -0.14
C PHE A 121 3.36 -11.61 -1.38
N ALA A 122 3.80 -11.09 -2.52
CA ALA A 122 3.68 -11.73 -3.82
C ALA A 122 5.05 -11.87 -4.48
N GLY A 123 5.63 -13.06 -4.39
CA GLY A 123 6.96 -13.40 -4.90
C GLY A 123 6.97 -13.89 -6.34
N SER A 124 8.15 -13.85 -6.95
CA SER A 124 8.47 -14.53 -8.21
C SER A 124 9.15 -15.85 -7.88
N SER A 125 8.75 -16.94 -8.52
CA SER A 125 9.33 -18.28 -8.34
C SER A 125 10.63 -18.46 -9.13
N GLN A 126 11.07 -17.43 -9.83
CA GLN A 126 12.25 -17.45 -10.69
C GLN A 126 13.52 -17.13 -9.89
N GLY A 127 14.67 -17.53 -10.42
CA GLY A 127 15.96 -17.15 -9.87
C GLY A 127 16.19 -17.68 -8.46
N SER A 128 16.35 -16.79 -7.49
CA SER A 128 16.56 -17.14 -6.09
C SER A 128 15.24 -17.42 -5.37
N PRO A 129 15.23 -18.23 -4.30
CA PRO A 129 14.03 -18.46 -3.49
C PRO A 129 13.46 -17.17 -2.89
N ASN A 130 12.14 -17.12 -2.71
CA ASN A 130 11.51 -16.11 -1.88
C ASN A 130 11.76 -16.42 -0.40
N ASP A 131 12.02 -15.40 0.41
CA ASP A 131 12.11 -15.52 1.86
C ASP A 131 11.34 -14.39 2.54
N PHE A 132 10.20 -14.75 3.15
CA PHE A 132 9.35 -13.84 3.91
C PHE A 132 9.46 -14.16 5.39
N THR A 133 10.08 -13.27 6.15
CA THR A 133 10.28 -13.41 7.59
C THR A 133 9.62 -12.26 8.34
N ILE A 134 8.69 -12.58 9.23
CA ILE A 134 8.13 -11.65 10.22
C ILE A 134 8.68 -12.04 11.59
N ASN A 135 9.62 -11.24 12.09
CA ASN A 135 10.38 -11.52 13.32
C ASN A 135 10.53 -10.28 14.23
N PRO A 136 9.42 -9.67 14.70
CA PRO A 136 9.49 -8.65 15.73
C PRO A 136 9.91 -9.28 17.07
N SER A 137 10.70 -8.55 17.83
CA SER A 137 11.34 -9.07 19.05
C SER A 137 10.40 -9.30 20.24
N ASP A 138 9.21 -8.70 20.27
CA ASP A 138 8.26 -8.82 21.39
C ASP A 138 6.95 -9.52 20.99
N SER A 139 6.20 -8.97 20.04
CA SER A 139 4.90 -9.56 19.68
C SER A 139 4.47 -9.41 18.21
N ILE A 140 3.71 -10.42 17.76
CA ILE A 140 2.90 -10.42 16.54
C ILE A 140 1.43 -10.50 16.95
N ILE A 141 0.62 -9.55 16.49
CA ILE A 141 -0.84 -9.61 16.59
C ILE A 141 -1.46 -9.50 15.21
N ASN A 142 -2.15 -10.54 14.76
CA ASN A 142 -2.88 -10.56 13.51
C ASN A 142 -4.38 -10.74 13.77
N ARG A 143 -5.17 -9.72 13.46
CA ARG A 143 -6.65 -9.71 13.44
C ARG A 143 -7.21 -9.59 12.02
N GLY A 144 -6.40 -9.15 11.07
CA GLY A 144 -6.72 -9.03 9.65
C GLY A 144 -6.29 -10.24 8.80
N THR A 145 -5.85 -9.98 7.57
CA THR A 145 -5.34 -11.02 6.65
C THR A 145 -3.88 -10.80 6.29
N ILE A 146 -3.07 -11.86 6.33
CA ILE A 146 -1.70 -11.88 5.81
C ILE A 146 -1.63 -12.96 4.73
N GLN A 147 -1.21 -12.62 3.52
CA GLN A 147 -1.14 -13.55 2.40
C GLN A 147 0.30 -13.66 1.91
N PHE A 148 0.83 -14.87 1.98
CA PHE A 148 2.11 -15.23 1.36
C PHE A 148 1.81 -16.00 0.09
N SER A 149 2.42 -15.55 -1.00
CA SER A 149 2.23 -16.17 -2.30
C SER A 149 3.47 -16.04 -3.17
N GLN A 150 3.60 -16.98 -4.09
CA GLN A 150 4.46 -16.84 -5.26
C GLN A 150 3.70 -17.23 -6.52
N ASP A 151 4.11 -16.70 -7.66
CA ASP A 151 3.46 -16.87 -8.97
C ASP A 151 3.38 -18.34 -9.44
N SER A 152 4.33 -19.19 -9.07
CA SER A 152 4.27 -20.64 -9.30
C SER A 152 5.03 -21.44 -8.24
N MET A 153 4.89 -22.77 -8.25
CA MET A 153 5.59 -23.64 -7.31
C MET A 153 7.11 -23.56 -7.48
N GLY A 154 7.83 -23.33 -6.39
CA GLY A 154 9.29 -23.21 -6.35
C GLY A 154 9.81 -23.13 -4.92
N SER A 155 11.13 -23.08 -4.74
CA SER A 155 11.73 -22.95 -3.40
C SER A 155 11.37 -21.61 -2.76
N ASN A 156 10.90 -21.65 -1.51
CA ASN A 156 10.45 -20.46 -0.81
C ASN A 156 10.41 -20.71 0.71
N SER A 157 10.26 -19.64 1.50
CA SER A 157 9.97 -19.70 2.94
C SER A 157 9.04 -18.58 3.37
N ALA A 158 8.06 -18.91 4.20
CA ALA A 158 7.31 -17.94 5.01
C ALA A 158 7.42 -18.30 6.50
N THR A 159 8.09 -17.43 7.27
CA THR A 159 8.40 -17.64 8.68
C THR A 159 7.79 -16.56 9.56
N LEU A 160 7.06 -16.98 10.60
CA LEU A 160 6.63 -16.10 11.69
C LEU A 160 7.34 -16.52 12.98
N GLN A 161 7.96 -15.54 13.64
CA GLN A 161 8.69 -15.74 14.88
C GLN A 161 8.53 -14.52 15.80
N SER A 162 8.29 -14.73 17.09
CA SER A 162 8.29 -13.67 18.10
C SER A 162 8.23 -14.27 19.51
N ASN A 163 8.38 -13.47 20.56
CA ASN A 163 8.15 -13.97 21.93
C ASN A 163 6.66 -14.32 22.17
N SER A 164 5.75 -13.63 21.49
CA SER A 164 4.31 -13.91 21.56
C SER A 164 3.65 -13.73 20.19
N ILE A 165 2.88 -14.74 19.75
CA ILE A 165 2.06 -14.65 18.55
C ILE A 165 0.59 -14.83 18.94
N VAL A 166 -0.23 -13.85 18.55
CA VAL A 166 -1.71 -13.92 18.62
C VAL A 166 -2.25 -13.83 17.19
N ASN A 167 -2.88 -14.90 16.73
CA ASN A 167 -3.56 -14.95 15.43
C ASN A 167 -5.06 -15.15 15.66
N ASP A 168 -5.84 -14.09 15.48
CA ASP A 168 -7.31 -14.11 15.41
C ASP A 168 -7.83 -13.81 13.99
N GLY A 169 -6.92 -13.47 13.07
CA GLY A 169 -7.19 -13.25 11.66
C GLY A 169 -7.00 -14.50 10.80
N THR A 170 -6.66 -14.28 9.52
CA THR A 170 -6.37 -15.38 8.57
C THR A 170 -4.98 -15.19 7.94
N ILE A 171 -4.21 -16.28 7.91
CA ILE A 171 -2.94 -16.35 7.18
C ILE A 171 -3.15 -17.27 5.98
N CYS A 172 -2.89 -16.75 4.78
CA CYS A 172 -3.13 -17.40 3.50
C CYS A 172 -1.81 -17.84 2.86
N LEU A 173 -1.77 -19.06 2.36
CA LEU A 173 -0.63 -19.64 1.64
C LEU A 173 -1.04 -20.02 0.22
N THR A 174 -0.25 -19.65 -0.79
CA THR A 174 -0.45 -20.09 -2.18
C THR A 174 0.88 -20.28 -2.88
N ASN A 175 1.15 -21.50 -3.34
CA ASN A 175 2.47 -21.96 -3.77
C ASN A 175 3.54 -21.76 -2.68
N MET A 176 3.21 -21.84 -1.39
CA MET A 176 4.15 -21.49 -0.31
C MET A 176 4.42 -22.65 0.65
N ASP A 177 5.66 -22.74 1.11
CA ASP A 177 6.10 -23.53 2.25
C ASP A 177 6.26 -22.59 3.45
N SER A 178 5.50 -22.84 4.51
CA SER A 178 5.49 -22.00 5.71
C SER A 178 5.80 -22.80 6.97
N THR A 179 6.55 -22.15 7.88
CA THR A 179 6.80 -22.66 9.23
C THR A 179 6.57 -21.54 10.23
N ILE A 180 5.85 -21.83 11.31
CA ILE A 180 5.81 -20.96 12.48
C ILE A 180 6.77 -21.48 13.54
N GLN A 181 7.62 -20.59 14.04
CA GLN A 181 8.71 -20.92 14.96
C GLN A 181 8.44 -20.42 16.39
N SER A 182 7.19 -20.12 16.76
CA SER A 182 6.83 -19.63 18.10
C SER A 182 5.42 -20.04 18.51
N ASP A 183 5.16 -20.01 19.83
CA ASP A 183 3.84 -20.29 20.40
C ASP A 183 2.79 -19.36 19.78
N THR A 184 1.73 -19.95 19.21
CA THR A 184 0.64 -19.17 18.61
C THR A 184 -0.65 -19.40 19.39
N SER A 185 -1.21 -18.31 19.89
CA SER A 185 -2.51 -18.27 20.56
C SER A 185 -3.56 -17.58 19.68
N GLY A 186 -4.81 -17.57 20.12
CA GLY A 186 -5.94 -16.99 19.40
C GLY A 186 -6.86 -18.05 18.79
N SER A 187 -7.77 -17.61 17.94
CA SER A 187 -8.83 -18.42 17.32
C SER A 187 -8.90 -18.30 15.80
N GLY A 188 -7.84 -17.73 15.20
CA GLY A 188 -7.72 -17.48 13.78
C GLY A 188 -7.50 -18.73 12.94
N CYS A 189 -7.11 -18.48 11.69
CA CYS A 189 -7.00 -19.51 10.67
C CYS A 189 -5.71 -19.44 9.87
N PHE A 190 -5.23 -20.63 9.48
CA PHE A 190 -4.26 -20.87 8.42
C PHE A 190 -5.00 -21.48 7.24
N ASP A 191 -5.15 -20.70 6.17
CA ASP A 191 -5.71 -21.15 4.91
C ASP A 191 -4.57 -21.68 4.02
N ILE A 192 -4.45 -23.00 3.96
CA ILE A 192 -3.43 -23.70 3.20
C ILE A 192 -3.99 -23.91 1.79
N GLY A 193 -3.63 -23.01 0.87
CA GLY A 193 -4.12 -23.00 -0.50
C GLY A 193 -3.39 -23.98 -1.42
N GLU A 194 -3.40 -23.65 -2.70
CA GLU A 194 -2.81 -24.47 -3.76
C GLU A 194 -1.30 -24.63 -3.56
N ASN A 195 -0.80 -25.85 -3.79
CA ASN A 195 0.63 -26.23 -3.78
C ASN A 195 1.38 -25.66 -2.57
N SER A 196 0.71 -25.68 -1.41
CA SER A 196 1.22 -25.05 -0.20
C SER A 196 1.33 -26.07 0.92
N ILE A 197 2.37 -25.89 1.72
CA ILE A 197 2.67 -26.72 2.88
C ILE A 197 2.72 -25.83 4.10
N TYR A 198 1.96 -26.21 5.13
CA TYR A 198 2.20 -25.69 6.46
C TYR A 198 2.92 -26.74 7.29
N ALA A 199 4.09 -26.39 7.82
CA ALA A 199 4.90 -27.26 8.66
C ALA A 199 4.74 -26.91 10.15
N ILE A 200 4.19 -27.87 10.88
CA ILE A 200 4.17 -27.86 12.34
C ILE A 200 5.50 -28.48 12.83
N GLN A 201 6.38 -27.68 13.42
CA GLN A 201 7.71 -28.09 13.89
C GLN A 201 7.92 -27.75 15.38
N GLY A 202 8.69 -28.57 16.12
CA GLY A 202 9.19 -28.24 17.46
C GLY A 202 8.32 -28.60 18.70
N LYS A 203 9.01 -28.72 19.86
CA LYS A 203 8.45 -28.96 21.22
C LYS A 203 8.35 -27.67 22.06
N ASP A 204 9.22 -26.70 21.78
CA ASP A 204 9.37 -25.45 22.56
C ASP A 204 8.54 -24.30 21.99
N THR A 205 7.78 -24.58 20.93
CA THR A 205 6.85 -23.69 20.25
C THR A 205 5.47 -24.32 20.39
N ALA A 206 4.68 -23.96 21.41
CA ALA A 206 3.31 -24.41 21.62
C ALA A 206 2.46 -24.04 20.41
N ILE A 207 2.29 -25.05 19.57
CA ILE A 207 1.54 -24.97 18.33
C ILE A 207 0.11 -24.52 18.65
N ALA A 208 -0.22 -23.33 18.15
CA ALA A 208 -1.51 -23.00 17.54
C ALA A 208 -2.75 -23.57 18.28
N THR A 209 -2.82 -23.44 19.62
CA THR A 209 -3.96 -23.97 20.36
C THR A 209 -5.22 -23.25 19.91
N ASN A 210 -6.24 -23.98 19.48
CA ASN A 210 -7.50 -23.47 18.93
C ASN A 210 -7.39 -22.74 17.57
N GLN A 211 -6.27 -22.85 16.87
CA GLN A 211 -6.16 -22.37 15.49
C GLN A 211 -6.80 -23.38 14.53
N THR A 212 -7.34 -22.86 13.43
CA THR A 212 -7.89 -23.69 12.36
C THR A 212 -6.95 -23.77 11.18
N PHE A 213 -6.56 -24.98 10.81
CA PHE A 213 -5.84 -25.27 9.57
C PHE A 213 -6.86 -25.73 8.54
N TYR A 214 -7.13 -24.87 7.57
CA TYR A 214 -8.06 -25.16 6.50
C TYR A 214 -7.30 -25.62 5.26
N LEU A 215 -7.48 -26.88 4.89
CA LEU A 215 -6.97 -27.45 3.65
C LEU A 215 -7.93 -27.07 2.52
N SER A 216 -7.73 -25.89 1.93
CA SER A 216 -8.68 -25.28 1.00
C SER A 216 -8.52 -25.74 -0.44
N SER A 217 -7.42 -26.40 -0.77
CA SER A 217 -7.12 -26.96 -2.09
C SER A 217 -6.95 -28.49 -2.03
N THR A 218 -6.98 -29.12 -3.20
CA THR A 218 -6.66 -30.54 -3.36
C THR A 218 -5.16 -30.82 -3.25
N THR A 219 -4.31 -29.79 -3.34
CA THR A 219 -2.85 -29.90 -3.22
C THR A 219 -2.30 -29.35 -1.90
N SER A 220 -3.19 -28.99 -0.97
CA SER A 220 -2.81 -28.54 0.37
C SER A 220 -2.12 -29.66 1.15
N THR A 221 -1.08 -29.32 1.89
CA THR A 221 -0.39 -30.27 2.78
C THR A 221 -0.22 -29.68 4.18
N LEU A 222 -0.56 -30.47 5.19
CA LEU A 222 -0.23 -30.17 6.59
C LEU A 222 0.82 -31.16 7.07
N TYR A 223 2.02 -30.66 7.32
CA TYR A 223 3.13 -31.44 7.85
C TYR A 223 3.20 -31.36 9.37
N SER A 224 3.46 -32.49 10.03
CA SER A 224 3.70 -32.55 11.47
C SER A 224 5.00 -33.28 11.81
N GLU A 225 5.87 -32.57 12.52
CA GLU A 225 7.09 -33.14 13.09
C GLU A 225 6.78 -34.05 14.29
N GLY A 226 7.65 -35.02 14.59
CA GLY A 226 7.40 -36.05 15.60
C GLY A 226 7.26 -35.56 17.05
N ASN A 227 7.68 -34.34 17.37
CA ASN A 227 7.51 -33.72 18.68
C ASN A 227 6.41 -32.64 18.71
N SER A 228 5.66 -32.48 17.62
CA SER A 228 4.59 -31.49 17.49
C SER A 228 3.41 -31.80 18.42
N LEU A 229 2.95 -30.78 19.14
CA LEU A 229 1.73 -30.82 19.94
C LEU A 229 0.50 -30.59 19.06
N THR A 230 -0.22 -31.65 18.68
CA THR A 230 -1.37 -31.52 17.77
C THR A 230 -2.74 -31.68 18.45
N ASP A 231 -2.80 -32.06 19.73
CA ASP A 231 -4.03 -32.38 20.47
C ASP A 231 -5.11 -31.28 20.49
N ASN A 232 -4.76 -30.03 20.24
CA ASN A 232 -5.68 -28.87 20.22
C ASN A 232 -5.77 -28.19 18.85
N ILE A 233 -5.38 -28.89 17.79
CA ILE A 233 -5.40 -28.38 16.43
C ILE A 233 -6.71 -28.78 15.74
N ILE A 234 -7.36 -27.78 15.15
CA ILE A 234 -8.56 -27.95 14.34
C ILE A 234 -8.12 -28.02 12.87
N VAL A 235 -8.40 -29.13 12.21
CA VAL A 235 -8.20 -29.30 10.77
C VAL A 235 -9.55 -29.34 10.08
N ARG A 236 -9.70 -28.62 8.98
CA ARG A 236 -10.93 -28.59 8.18
C ARG A 236 -10.58 -28.76 6.71
N GLY A 237 -11.49 -29.34 5.93
CA GLY A 237 -11.29 -29.58 4.50
C GLY A 237 -10.46 -30.83 4.14
N PHE A 238 -10.10 -31.68 5.10
CA PHE A 238 -9.31 -32.88 4.84
C PHE A 238 -10.06 -33.87 3.92
N GLY A 239 -9.52 -34.16 2.75
CA GLY A 239 -10.16 -34.93 1.68
C GLY A 239 -9.86 -34.36 0.28
N ASN A 240 -10.47 -34.94 -0.76
CA ASN A 240 -10.28 -34.50 -2.15
C ASN A 240 -8.83 -34.44 -2.64
N GLY A 241 -7.91 -35.21 -2.05
CA GLY A 241 -6.53 -35.33 -2.50
C GLY A 241 -5.50 -34.55 -1.68
N ASN A 242 -5.91 -33.66 -0.76
CA ASN A 242 -4.96 -33.07 0.19
C ASN A 242 -4.48 -34.09 1.22
N THR A 243 -3.38 -33.76 1.89
CA THR A 243 -2.59 -34.74 2.64
C THR A 243 -2.21 -34.22 4.03
N LEU A 244 -2.25 -35.13 5.02
CA LEU A 244 -1.52 -34.94 6.28
C LEU A 244 -0.21 -35.73 6.18
N THR A 245 0.93 -35.06 6.37
CA THR A 245 2.26 -35.67 6.25
C THR A 245 3.03 -35.59 7.55
N PHE A 246 3.95 -36.52 7.73
CA PHE A 246 4.64 -36.71 8.99
C PHE A 246 6.14 -36.90 8.81
N ARG A 247 6.91 -36.54 9.84
CA ARG A 247 8.37 -36.76 9.82
C ARG A 247 8.78 -38.24 9.80
N THR A 248 7.87 -39.17 10.07
CA THR A 248 8.17 -40.60 10.14
C THR A 248 6.97 -41.46 9.77
N SER A 249 7.17 -42.77 9.67
CA SER A 249 6.17 -43.71 9.16
C SER A 249 4.97 -43.82 10.09
N ILE A 250 3.78 -43.80 9.50
CA ILE A 250 2.51 -44.10 10.13
C ILE A 250 2.43 -45.61 10.41
N VAL A 251 2.12 -45.95 11.65
CA VAL A 251 1.92 -47.32 12.15
C VAL A 251 0.44 -47.68 12.14
N SER A 252 -0.42 -46.75 12.59
CA SER A 252 -1.87 -46.96 12.62
C SER A 252 -2.62 -45.63 12.68
N THR A 253 -3.88 -45.68 12.28
CA THR A 253 -4.82 -44.56 12.41
C THR A 253 -6.11 -45.04 13.07
N SER A 254 -6.80 -44.13 13.74
CA SER A 254 -8.13 -44.36 14.29
C SER A 254 -8.91 -43.06 14.30
N TYR A 255 -10.22 -43.12 14.10
CA TYR A 255 -11.10 -41.96 14.10
C TYR A 255 -12.27 -42.22 15.05
N ASP A 256 -12.53 -41.24 15.91
CA ASP A 256 -13.66 -41.23 16.84
C ASP A 256 -14.82 -40.46 16.18
N ASP A 257 -15.88 -41.19 15.84
CA ASP A 257 -17.08 -40.66 15.18
C ASP A 257 -17.96 -39.79 16.09
N THR A 258 -17.70 -39.79 17.40
CA THR A 258 -18.44 -39.03 18.39
C THR A 258 -17.77 -37.68 18.65
N THR A 259 -16.44 -37.65 18.67
CA THR A 259 -15.65 -36.43 18.93
C THR A 259 -15.11 -35.76 17.67
N GLY A 260 -15.00 -36.49 16.55
CA GLY A 260 -14.39 -36.01 15.32
C GLY A 260 -12.86 -36.03 15.35
N ILE A 261 -12.26 -36.69 16.35
CA ILE A 261 -10.81 -36.73 16.54
C ILE A 261 -10.21 -37.88 15.73
N LEU A 262 -9.29 -37.52 14.83
CA LEU A 262 -8.40 -38.44 14.13
C LEU A 262 -7.11 -38.60 14.95
N THR A 263 -6.78 -39.83 15.31
CA THR A 263 -5.52 -40.20 15.97
C THR A 263 -4.63 -40.92 14.97
N VAL A 264 -3.39 -40.45 14.83
CA VAL A 264 -2.35 -41.02 13.97
C VAL A 264 -1.17 -41.42 14.83
N ASN A 265 -0.81 -42.70 14.84
CA ASN A 265 0.34 -43.23 15.57
C ASN A 265 1.50 -43.45 14.61
N LEU A 266 2.66 -42.91 14.93
CA LEU A 266 3.88 -42.99 14.14
C LEU A 266 4.98 -43.76 14.89
N PHE A 267 5.92 -44.32 14.13
CA PHE A 267 7.09 -45.02 14.67
C PHE A 267 8.12 -44.02 15.27
N PRO A 268 8.79 -44.33 16.40
CA PRO A 268 8.64 -45.53 17.22
C PRO A 268 7.45 -45.47 18.19
N LEU A 269 7.10 -44.30 18.72
CA LEU A 269 6.06 -44.10 19.75
C LEU A 269 5.55 -42.65 19.77
N ILE A 270 5.18 -42.11 18.61
CA ILE A 270 4.66 -40.74 18.50
C ILE A 270 3.16 -40.81 18.20
N THR A 271 2.36 -39.96 18.83
CA THR A 271 0.91 -39.88 18.58
C THR A 271 0.55 -38.44 18.27
N HIS A 272 -0.12 -38.25 17.13
CA HIS A 272 -0.78 -37.01 16.79
C HIS A 272 -2.28 -37.20 16.86
N LYS A 273 -2.98 -36.19 17.38
CA LYS A 273 -4.42 -36.07 17.29
C LYS A 273 -4.78 -34.81 16.52
N TYR A 274 -5.87 -34.86 15.77
CA TYR A 274 -6.43 -33.71 15.06
C TYR A 274 -7.94 -33.75 15.20
N ASP A 275 -8.57 -32.62 15.54
CA ASP A 275 -10.01 -32.47 15.31
C ASP A 275 -10.21 -32.23 13.81
N ILE A 276 -10.64 -33.26 13.07
CA ILE A 276 -10.96 -33.13 11.63
C ILE A 276 -12.46 -32.89 11.39
N GLY A 277 -13.27 -32.91 12.45
CA GLY A 277 -14.73 -32.83 12.41
C GLY A 277 -15.43 -34.18 12.27
N LEU A 278 -16.76 -34.14 12.34
CA LEU A 278 -17.63 -35.31 12.30
C LEU A 278 -17.93 -35.80 10.87
N GLY A 279 -18.31 -37.07 10.75
CA GLY A 279 -18.88 -37.64 9.51
C GLY A 279 -17.86 -38.31 8.56
N TYR A 280 -16.61 -38.46 8.98
CA TYR A 280 -15.61 -39.20 8.20
C TYR A 280 -15.86 -40.72 8.26
N ASP A 281 -15.58 -41.41 7.15
CA ASP A 281 -15.62 -42.87 7.06
C ASP A 281 -14.22 -43.45 7.26
N SER A 282 -13.99 -44.14 8.37
CA SER A 282 -12.69 -44.71 8.73
C SER A 282 -12.11 -45.66 7.68
N SER A 283 -12.93 -46.26 6.83
CA SER A 283 -12.47 -47.17 5.77
C SER A 283 -11.79 -46.45 4.59
N LYS A 284 -11.90 -45.12 4.51
CA LYS A 284 -11.33 -44.31 3.43
C LYS A 284 -10.00 -43.64 3.78
N PHE A 285 -9.50 -43.85 5.00
CA PHE A 285 -8.16 -43.42 5.36
C PHE A 285 -7.13 -44.36 4.73
N GLU A 286 -6.20 -43.79 3.96
CA GLU A 286 -5.18 -44.54 3.24
C GLU A 286 -3.79 -43.99 3.58
N ILE A 287 -2.88 -44.90 3.91
CA ILE A 287 -1.49 -44.58 4.22
C ILE A 287 -0.66 -44.79 2.96
N GLU A 288 0.08 -43.76 2.55
CA GLU A 288 0.96 -43.80 1.38
C GLU A 288 2.33 -43.19 1.68
N SER A 289 3.27 -43.43 0.77
CA SER A 289 4.56 -42.75 0.77
C SER A 289 4.46 -41.52 -0.12
N VAL A 290 4.76 -40.35 0.42
CA VAL A 290 4.64 -39.06 -0.26
C VAL A 290 5.93 -38.26 -0.10
N SER A 291 6.19 -37.37 -1.07
CA SER A 291 7.23 -36.35 -0.91
C SER A 291 6.88 -35.50 0.30
N ASN A 292 7.83 -35.31 1.19
CA ASN A 292 7.60 -34.54 2.41
C ASN A 292 7.91 -33.06 2.22
N ASP A 293 8.70 -32.72 1.19
CA ASP A 293 9.20 -31.40 0.75
C ASP A 293 9.90 -30.54 1.82
N ILE A 294 9.75 -30.88 3.11
CA ILE A 294 10.32 -30.25 4.30
C ILE A 294 11.43 -31.12 4.90
N ALA A 295 11.29 -32.44 4.84
CA ALA A 295 12.20 -33.41 5.43
C ALA A 295 12.45 -34.58 4.47
N ALA A 296 13.31 -35.52 4.85
CA ALA A 296 13.56 -36.70 4.04
C ALA A 296 12.26 -37.51 3.81
N ASP A 297 12.10 -38.00 2.58
CA ASP A 297 11.00 -38.87 2.21
C ASP A 297 11.14 -40.23 2.90
N LEU A 298 10.09 -40.63 3.61
CA LEU A 298 10.02 -41.90 4.30
C LEU A 298 8.83 -42.70 3.80
N ILE A 299 8.91 -44.01 3.95
CA ILE A 299 7.82 -44.89 3.57
C ILE A 299 6.65 -44.67 4.52
N ASN A 300 5.43 -44.67 3.98
CA ASN A 300 4.18 -44.59 4.75
C ASN A 300 4.08 -43.32 5.62
N ASN A 301 4.59 -42.19 5.13
CA ASN A 301 4.62 -40.90 5.85
C ASN A 301 3.44 -39.97 5.53
N GLY A 302 2.53 -40.37 4.64
CA GLY A 302 1.36 -39.57 4.26
C GLY A 302 0.05 -40.28 4.58
N LEU A 303 -0.94 -39.50 5.03
CA LEU A 303 -2.31 -39.94 5.26
C LEU A 303 -3.25 -39.19 4.33
N TYR A 304 -3.97 -39.94 3.52
CA TYR A 304 -5.05 -39.45 2.66
C TYR A 304 -6.42 -39.85 3.19
N TYR A 305 -7.42 -39.04 2.87
CA TYR A 305 -8.82 -39.45 2.92
C TYR A 305 -9.38 -39.57 1.51
N ARG A 306 -9.70 -40.80 1.07
CA ARG A 306 -10.21 -41.13 -0.27
C ARG A 306 -11.71 -40.83 -0.42
N GLY A 307 -12.07 -39.59 -0.14
CA GLY A 307 -13.42 -39.06 -0.29
C GLY A 307 -13.42 -37.54 -0.19
N ALA A 308 -14.59 -36.94 -0.42
CA ALA A 308 -14.80 -35.53 -0.15
C ALA A 308 -14.91 -35.28 1.36
N PRO A 309 -14.38 -34.17 1.90
CA PRO A 309 -14.58 -33.81 3.29
C PRO A 309 -16.09 -33.78 3.59
N PRO A 310 -16.56 -34.37 4.71
CA PRO A 310 -17.99 -34.41 5.06
C PRO A 310 -18.63 -33.03 5.12
N THR A 311 -17.85 -32.02 5.52
CA THR A 311 -18.24 -30.62 5.47
C THR A 311 -17.38 -29.89 4.45
N SER A 312 -18.00 -29.35 3.41
CA SER A 312 -17.32 -28.61 2.34
C SER A 312 -17.34 -27.09 2.54
N SER A 313 -18.04 -26.59 3.56
CA SER A 313 -18.07 -25.16 3.84
C SER A 313 -16.74 -24.69 4.44
N ARG A 314 -16.23 -23.57 3.91
CA ARG A 314 -15.12 -22.82 4.51
C ARG A 314 -15.43 -22.50 5.98
N PRO A 315 -14.50 -22.72 6.92
CA PRO A 315 -14.71 -22.39 8.33
C PRO A 315 -14.93 -20.87 8.52
N VAL A 316 -15.76 -20.48 9.48
CA VAL A 316 -16.19 -19.08 9.68
C VAL A 316 -15.03 -18.15 10.08
N GLN A 317 -14.03 -18.70 10.77
CA GLN A 317 -12.79 -18.04 11.19
C GLN A 317 -11.77 -17.89 10.06
N CYS A 318 -11.98 -18.54 8.91
CA CYS A 318 -11.08 -18.49 7.76
C CYS A 318 -11.64 -17.53 6.70
N ALA A 319 -11.21 -16.27 6.73
CA ALA A 319 -11.51 -15.33 5.65
C ALA A 319 -11.01 -15.88 4.30
N ALA A 320 -11.69 -15.55 3.20
CA ALA A 320 -11.22 -15.96 1.88
C ALA A 320 -9.94 -15.20 1.51
N CYS A 321 -8.92 -15.92 1.03
CA CYS A 321 -7.75 -15.29 0.44
C CYS A 321 -8.16 -14.45 -0.77
N GLN A 322 -7.68 -13.21 -0.83
CA GLN A 322 -8.10 -12.26 -1.84
C GLN A 322 -7.10 -12.26 -3.02
N PRO A 323 -7.54 -11.86 -4.22
CA PRO A 323 -6.61 -11.52 -5.29
C PRO A 323 -5.65 -10.42 -4.84
N ILE A 324 -4.37 -10.53 -5.20
CA ILE A 324 -3.37 -9.51 -4.90
C ILE A 324 -3.76 -8.21 -5.64
N PRO A 325 -4.02 -7.10 -4.94
CA PRO A 325 -4.39 -5.86 -5.57
C PRO A 325 -3.18 -5.21 -6.24
N TRP A 326 -3.40 -4.64 -7.43
CA TRP A 326 -2.41 -3.78 -8.08
C TRP A 326 -2.37 -2.41 -7.40
N ILE A 327 -1.24 -1.71 -7.57
CA ILE A 327 -1.15 -0.29 -7.21
C ILE A 327 -2.27 0.50 -7.93
N PRO A 328 -3.06 1.33 -7.21
CA PRO A 328 -4.04 2.19 -7.84
C PRO A 328 -3.38 3.13 -8.84
N ALA A 329 -4.07 3.40 -9.96
CA ALA A 329 -3.63 4.44 -10.88
C ALA A 329 -3.84 5.81 -10.22
N LEU A 330 -2.90 6.74 -10.43
CA LEU A 330 -3.12 8.14 -10.06
C LEU A 330 -4.33 8.66 -10.83
N GLU A 331 -5.39 9.05 -10.11
CA GLU A 331 -6.57 9.63 -10.73
C GLU A 331 -6.22 11.00 -11.34
N ILE A 332 -6.30 11.11 -12.67
CA ILE A 332 -6.21 12.38 -13.38
C ILE A 332 -7.63 12.91 -13.53
N PRO A 333 -7.99 14.06 -12.93
CA PRO A 333 -9.33 14.61 -13.06
C PRO A 333 -9.70 14.89 -14.51
N ASP A 334 -10.99 14.71 -14.84
CA ASP A 334 -11.50 15.10 -16.15
C ASP A 334 -11.32 16.60 -16.40
N PRO A 335 -10.95 17.01 -17.62
CA PRO A 335 -10.87 18.42 -17.96
C PRO A 335 -12.26 19.06 -17.83
N TYR A 336 -12.33 20.26 -17.28
CA TYR A 336 -13.57 21.04 -17.24
C TYR A 336 -13.42 22.35 -18.01
N THR A 337 -14.55 22.87 -18.49
CA THR A 337 -14.61 24.12 -19.24
C THR A 337 -15.45 25.14 -18.50
N THR A 338 -14.88 26.32 -18.25
CA THR A 338 -15.61 27.48 -17.72
C THR A 338 -15.85 28.47 -18.84
N THR A 339 -17.10 28.91 -19.02
CA THR A 339 -17.47 29.85 -20.09
C THR A 339 -17.95 31.17 -19.51
N VAL A 340 -17.40 32.26 -20.04
CA VAL A 340 -17.82 33.63 -19.75
C VAL A 340 -18.46 34.18 -21.01
N VAL A 341 -19.72 34.57 -20.91
CA VAL A 341 -20.49 35.17 -21.99
C VAL A 341 -20.69 36.65 -21.69
N SER A 342 -20.20 37.51 -22.58
CA SER A 342 -20.52 38.94 -22.60
C SER A 342 -21.48 39.24 -23.75
N GLU A 343 -22.02 40.46 -23.81
CA GLU A 343 -22.89 40.88 -24.93
C GLU A 343 -22.16 40.90 -26.29
N LEU A 344 -20.81 40.89 -26.29
CA LEU A 344 -19.98 41.05 -27.50
C LEU A 344 -19.13 39.82 -27.83
N SER A 345 -18.92 38.89 -26.89
CA SER A 345 -18.08 37.71 -27.10
C SER A 345 -18.33 36.61 -26.08
N THR A 346 -18.05 35.36 -26.49
CA THR A 346 -17.96 34.20 -25.60
C THR A 346 -16.51 33.77 -25.50
N LEU A 347 -16.00 33.66 -24.27
CA LEU A 347 -14.69 33.09 -23.94
C LEU A 347 -14.89 31.84 -23.09
N SER A 348 -14.13 30.80 -23.40
CA SER A 348 -14.15 29.53 -22.70
C SER A 348 -12.73 29.20 -22.25
N GLU A 349 -12.54 28.88 -20.98
CA GLU A 349 -11.28 28.35 -20.45
C GLU A 349 -11.44 26.85 -20.22
N VAL A 350 -10.55 26.07 -20.83
CA VAL A 350 -10.47 24.62 -20.66
C VAL A 350 -9.31 24.35 -19.71
N VAL A 351 -9.61 23.84 -18.52
CA VAL A 351 -8.62 23.35 -17.58
C VAL A 351 -8.47 21.86 -17.80
N SER A 352 -7.28 21.40 -18.16
CA SER A 352 -6.97 19.98 -18.32
C SER A 352 -5.87 19.53 -17.38
N PHE A 353 -5.96 18.27 -16.94
CA PHE A 353 -5.03 17.69 -15.99
C PHE A 353 -4.15 16.64 -16.69
N PHE A 354 -2.91 16.48 -16.22
CA PHE A 354 -1.96 15.52 -16.75
C PHE A 354 -1.01 15.04 -15.65
N ALA A 355 -0.51 13.81 -15.76
CA ALA A 355 0.53 13.31 -14.86
C ALA A 355 1.87 13.99 -15.17
N SER A 356 2.57 14.40 -14.12
CA SER A 356 3.90 15.02 -14.17
C SER A 356 4.76 14.53 -13.01
N THR A 357 6.00 15.01 -12.90
CA THR A 357 6.91 14.70 -11.80
C THR A 357 7.47 15.98 -11.19
N SER A 358 7.46 16.08 -9.85
CA SER A 358 8.09 17.16 -9.09
C SER A 358 9.06 16.53 -8.08
N ASP A 359 10.34 16.86 -8.14
CA ASP A 359 11.40 16.26 -7.30
C ASP A 359 11.41 14.72 -7.30
N GLY A 360 11.05 14.10 -8.43
CA GLY A 360 10.98 12.64 -8.57
C GLY A 360 9.67 12.01 -8.08
N ILE A 361 8.74 12.82 -7.55
CA ILE A 361 7.42 12.39 -7.10
C ILE A 361 6.40 12.60 -8.23
N PRO A 362 5.77 11.53 -8.75
CA PRO A 362 4.56 11.61 -9.56
C PRO A 362 3.48 12.50 -8.94
N VAL A 363 3.04 13.51 -9.69
CA VAL A 363 2.01 14.47 -9.30
C VAL A 363 1.02 14.69 -10.45
N VAL A 364 -0.21 15.09 -10.12
CA VAL A 364 -1.17 15.59 -11.12
C VAL A 364 -0.98 17.09 -11.29
N ALA A 365 -0.63 17.51 -12.50
CA ALA A 365 -0.50 18.91 -12.90
C ALA A 365 -1.70 19.34 -13.75
N SER A 366 -1.89 20.65 -13.93
CA SER A 366 -2.96 21.20 -14.77
C SER A 366 -2.44 22.23 -15.78
N THR A 367 -3.08 22.33 -16.94
CA THR A 367 -2.87 23.36 -17.95
C THR A 367 -4.19 24.02 -18.33
N ILE A 368 -4.14 25.27 -18.81
CA ILE A 368 -5.31 26.09 -19.15
C ILE A 368 -5.22 26.51 -20.62
N SER A 369 -6.31 26.33 -21.37
CA SER A 369 -6.44 26.74 -22.78
C SER A 369 -7.67 27.63 -22.98
N ILE A 370 -7.60 28.67 -23.81
CA ILE A 370 -8.69 29.64 -24.02
C ILE A 370 -9.29 29.50 -25.44
N ILE A 371 -10.62 29.43 -25.54
CA ILE A 371 -11.39 29.25 -26.78
C ILE A 371 -12.48 30.34 -26.90
N PRO A 372 -12.63 31.05 -28.05
CA PRO A 372 -11.74 30.98 -29.20
C PRO A 372 -10.34 31.48 -28.83
N PRO A 373 -9.27 30.96 -29.46
CA PRO A 373 -7.95 31.54 -29.29
C PRO A 373 -8.01 33.05 -29.60
N PRO A 374 -7.20 33.89 -28.93
CA PRO A 374 -7.31 35.35 -29.02
C PRO A 374 -7.46 35.82 -30.47
N ILE A 375 -8.62 36.36 -30.82
CA ILE A 375 -8.97 36.75 -32.18
C ILE A 375 -8.27 38.08 -32.52
N THR A 376 -7.52 38.09 -33.62
CA THR A 376 -6.93 39.29 -34.23
C THR A 376 -8.05 40.18 -34.78
N ALA A 377 -8.45 41.21 -34.04
CA ALA A 377 -9.48 42.16 -34.48
C ALA A 377 -8.84 43.31 -35.30
N SER A 378 -9.35 43.57 -36.51
CA SER A 378 -9.10 44.84 -37.21
C SER A 378 -9.89 45.96 -36.52
N SER A 379 -9.19 46.97 -36.02
CA SER A 379 -9.80 48.11 -35.33
C SER A 379 -10.51 49.05 -36.31
N SER A 380 -11.79 49.34 -36.08
CA SER A 380 -12.38 50.62 -36.47
C SER A 380 -12.68 51.41 -35.20
N ASN A 381 -12.01 52.55 -35.05
CA ASN A 381 -12.08 53.43 -33.89
C ASN A 381 -13.51 53.90 -33.57
N SER A 382 -13.86 53.87 -32.30
CA SER A 382 -14.63 54.98 -31.70
C SER A 382 -14.31 55.10 -30.21
N GLU A 383 -13.81 56.27 -29.84
CA GLU A 383 -13.52 56.68 -28.48
C GLU A 383 -14.81 56.89 -27.68
N THR A 384 -14.89 56.42 -26.43
CA THR A 384 -14.87 57.25 -25.21
C THR A 384 -15.53 56.60 -23.99
N LYS A 385 -14.98 57.00 -22.83
CA LYS A 385 -15.53 57.15 -21.48
C LYS A 385 -15.50 55.98 -20.49
N THR A 386 -14.66 56.22 -19.49
CA THR A 386 -14.67 55.77 -18.10
C THR A 386 -16.05 55.46 -17.53
N GLU A 387 -16.25 54.24 -17.03
CA GLU A 387 -17.04 53.96 -15.83
C GLU A 387 -16.38 52.86 -14.99
N ARG A 388 -16.50 53.05 -13.67
CA ARG A 388 -16.00 52.22 -12.59
C ARG A 388 -17.11 51.23 -12.25
N SER A 389 -16.90 49.91 -12.30
CA SER A 389 -17.88 48.97 -11.72
C SER A 389 -17.30 47.66 -11.19
N THR A 390 -17.50 47.50 -9.88
CA THR A 390 -17.89 46.31 -9.10
C THR A 390 -17.34 44.92 -9.44
N THR A 391 -16.54 44.44 -8.49
CA THR A 391 -16.24 43.04 -8.18
C THR A 391 -17.51 42.20 -8.01
N VAL A 392 -17.60 41.06 -8.69
CA VAL A 392 -18.58 40.00 -8.40
C VAL A 392 -17.80 38.75 -8.04
N VAL A 393 -17.96 38.30 -6.79
CA VAL A 393 -17.41 37.04 -6.27
C VAL A 393 -18.41 35.93 -6.61
N PRO A 394 -18.03 34.87 -7.35
CA PRO A 394 -18.79 33.64 -7.33
C PRO A 394 -18.31 32.82 -6.12
N THR A 395 -19.13 32.78 -5.08
CA THR A 395 -19.10 31.69 -4.10
C THR A 395 -19.63 30.43 -4.77
N SER A 396 -18.76 29.44 -5.01
CA SER A 396 -19.18 28.07 -5.27
C SER A 396 -18.45 27.11 -4.32
N SER A 397 -19.27 26.41 -3.56
CA SER A 397 -18.93 25.44 -2.53
C SER A 397 -18.40 24.12 -3.12
N SER A 398 -17.09 23.93 -3.04
CA SER A 398 -16.46 22.62 -2.87
C SER A 398 -15.06 22.85 -2.31
N SER A 399 -14.67 22.02 -1.36
CA SER A 399 -13.42 22.12 -0.60
C SER A 399 -12.19 21.91 -1.50
N SER A 400 -11.69 23.00 -2.09
CA SER A 400 -10.37 23.11 -2.72
C SER A 400 -9.39 23.81 -1.76
N PRO A 401 -8.07 23.58 -1.85
CA PRO A 401 -7.08 24.09 -0.89
C PRO A 401 -6.70 25.56 -1.11
N ILE A 402 -7.54 26.35 -1.79
CA ILE A 402 -7.24 27.72 -2.22
C ILE A 402 -7.80 28.70 -1.17
N ILE A 403 -6.90 29.35 -0.42
CA ILE A 403 -7.31 30.16 0.73
C ILE A 403 -7.62 31.60 0.32
N THR A 404 -6.95 32.19 -0.68
CA THR A 404 -7.26 33.54 -1.21
C THR A 404 -6.49 33.82 -2.51
N THR A 405 -7.07 34.59 -3.43
CA THR A 405 -6.41 35.12 -4.65
C THR A 405 -6.50 36.65 -4.67
N GLU A 406 -5.36 37.33 -4.78
CA GLU A 406 -5.28 38.77 -5.02
C GLU A 406 -4.59 39.03 -6.37
N ALA A 407 -5.17 39.92 -7.18
CA ALA A 407 -4.63 40.29 -8.49
C ALA A 407 -4.31 41.78 -8.52
N VAL A 408 -3.09 42.14 -8.91
CA VAL A 408 -2.65 43.52 -9.05
C VAL A 408 -2.21 43.76 -10.50
N SER A 409 -2.72 44.83 -11.11
CA SER A 409 -2.43 45.22 -12.49
C SER A 409 -1.75 46.59 -12.51
N SER A 410 -0.67 46.70 -13.30
CA SER A 410 -0.01 47.97 -13.59
C SER A 410 0.28 48.12 -15.09
N LEU A 411 -0.03 49.28 -15.66
CA LEU A 411 0.18 49.63 -17.07
C LEU A 411 1.43 50.52 -17.21
N LEU A 412 2.34 50.16 -18.10
CA LEU A 412 3.52 50.97 -18.46
C LEU A 412 3.55 51.17 -19.99
N SER A 413 3.62 52.43 -20.41
CA SER A 413 3.74 52.81 -21.83
C SER A 413 5.12 53.39 -22.12
N LYS A 414 5.84 52.84 -23.10
CA LYS A 414 7.12 53.37 -23.58
C LYS A 414 6.99 53.79 -25.04
N SER A 415 7.42 55.01 -25.36
CA SER A 415 7.43 55.57 -26.72
C SER A 415 8.88 55.77 -27.12
N ASP A 416 9.41 54.95 -28.02
CA ASP A 416 10.70 55.21 -28.66
C ASP A 416 10.48 55.98 -29.97
N GLY A 417 11.29 57.03 -30.16
CA GLY A 417 11.20 57.93 -31.31
C GLY A 417 11.73 57.30 -32.60
N ASP A 418 11.14 57.73 -33.73
CA ASP A 418 11.48 57.41 -35.12
C ASP A 418 11.27 55.97 -35.58
N ASN A 419 10.06 55.47 -35.36
CA ASN A 419 9.17 54.87 -36.36
C ASN A 419 7.88 54.54 -35.62
N ASN A 420 6.75 54.51 -36.32
CA ASN A 420 5.40 54.60 -35.75
C ASN A 420 4.94 53.36 -34.93
N SER A 421 5.79 52.77 -34.09
CA SER A 421 5.57 51.57 -33.28
C SER A 421 5.34 51.94 -31.81
N LYS A 422 4.12 51.75 -31.31
CA LYS A 422 3.83 51.85 -29.87
C LYS A 422 3.87 50.47 -29.25
N THR A 423 4.68 50.29 -28.22
CA THR A 423 4.66 49.10 -27.36
C THR A 423 3.99 49.45 -26.04
N ILE A 424 2.83 48.83 -25.77
CA ILE A 424 2.16 48.92 -24.47
C ILE A 424 2.39 47.59 -23.75
N GLU A 425 2.92 47.65 -22.54
CA GLU A 425 3.14 46.48 -21.68
C GLU A 425 2.15 46.53 -20.52
N SER A 426 1.34 45.47 -20.39
CA SER A 426 0.49 45.26 -19.22
C SER A 426 1.00 44.03 -18.47
N CYS A 427 1.33 44.21 -17.20
CA CYS A 427 1.73 43.14 -16.30
C CYS A 427 0.58 42.84 -15.35
N VAL A 428 0.11 41.60 -15.34
CA VAL A 428 -0.85 41.10 -14.33
C VAL A 428 -0.13 40.04 -13.51
N ILE A 429 -0.03 40.30 -12.21
CA ILE A 429 0.53 39.37 -11.24
C ILE A 429 -0.63 38.78 -10.44
N THR A 430 -0.74 37.46 -10.46
CA THR A 430 -1.69 36.71 -9.64
C THR A 430 -0.91 35.90 -8.63
N GLU A 431 -1.05 36.25 -7.35
CA GLU A 431 -0.44 35.49 -6.25
C GLU A 431 -1.44 34.46 -5.75
N THR A 432 -1.06 33.19 -5.77
CA THR A 432 -1.86 32.10 -5.19
C THR A 432 -1.12 31.50 -4.01
N LYS A 433 -1.74 31.61 -2.83
CA LYS A 433 -1.21 31.00 -1.61
C LYS A 433 -1.77 29.60 -1.44
N THR A 434 -0.88 28.60 -1.46
CA THR A 434 -1.25 27.21 -1.21
C THR A 434 -1.25 26.90 0.28
N ALA A 435 -1.93 25.81 0.69
CA ALA A 435 -1.98 25.35 2.08
C ALA A 435 -0.60 25.06 2.71
N TYR A 436 0.46 24.97 1.90
CA TYR A 436 1.82 24.61 2.31
C TYR A 436 2.78 25.82 2.43
N ASN A 437 2.28 27.05 2.58
CA ASN A 437 3.10 28.28 2.69
C ASN A 437 4.01 28.58 1.47
N SER A 438 3.88 27.84 0.38
CA SER A 438 4.50 28.14 -0.91
C SER A 438 3.68 29.18 -1.66
N THR A 439 4.34 30.17 -2.24
CA THR A 439 3.68 31.19 -3.06
C THR A 439 3.95 30.87 -4.51
N VAL A 440 2.88 30.70 -5.29
CA VAL A 440 2.97 30.56 -6.75
C VAL A 440 2.72 31.93 -7.35
N ASP A 441 3.77 32.50 -7.93
CA ASP A 441 3.70 33.79 -8.60
C ASP A 441 3.46 33.54 -10.08
N HIS A 442 2.24 33.87 -10.55
CA HIS A 442 1.95 33.91 -11.96
C HIS A 442 2.17 35.32 -12.47
N THR A 443 3.22 35.50 -13.27
CA THR A 443 3.43 36.77 -13.99
C THR A 443 3.00 36.60 -15.43
N THR A 444 1.95 37.30 -15.81
CA THR A 444 1.49 37.36 -17.19
C THR A 444 1.94 38.67 -17.80
N TYR A 445 2.85 38.58 -18.78
CA TYR A 445 3.26 39.72 -19.59
C TYR A 445 2.43 39.76 -20.85
N LEU A 446 1.70 40.86 -21.04
CA LEU A 446 0.95 41.13 -22.24
C LEU A 446 1.71 42.16 -23.08
N TYR A 447 2.24 41.75 -24.23
CA TYR A 447 2.94 42.63 -25.15
C TYR A 447 2.00 43.01 -26.30
N ILE A 448 1.90 44.31 -26.57
CA ILE A 448 1.19 44.85 -27.71
C ILE A 448 2.23 45.50 -28.62
N THR A 449 2.55 44.90 -29.76
CA THR A 449 3.45 45.50 -30.77
C THR A 449 2.71 45.69 -32.10
N GLY A 450 2.82 46.89 -32.67
CA GLY A 450 2.26 47.23 -33.97
C GLY A 450 2.59 48.67 -34.41
N THR A 451 2.51 48.90 -35.72
CA THR A 451 2.50 50.25 -36.31
C THR A 451 1.11 50.56 -36.87
N ASP A 452 0.74 51.84 -36.99
CA ASP A 452 -0.62 52.33 -37.36
C ASP A 452 -1.21 51.75 -38.67
N SER A 453 -0.47 50.93 -39.44
CA SER A 453 -0.91 50.30 -40.69
C SER A 453 -0.73 48.78 -40.77
N GLU A 454 -0.29 48.09 -39.71
CA GLU A 454 -0.15 46.62 -39.71
C GLU A 454 -0.70 45.97 -38.43
N THR A 455 -1.03 44.69 -38.56
CA THR A 455 -1.58 43.80 -37.53
C THR A 455 -0.87 43.93 -36.18
N ILE A 456 -1.61 44.37 -35.16
CA ILE A 456 -1.14 44.36 -33.77
C ILE A 456 -1.05 42.90 -33.32
N THR A 457 0.13 42.47 -32.92
CA THR A 457 0.33 41.12 -32.39
C THR A 457 0.30 41.19 -30.87
N LEU A 458 -0.67 40.48 -30.27
CA LEU A 458 -0.72 40.25 -28.83
C LEU A 458 -0.03 38.92 -28.52
N SER A 459 1.08 38.99 -27.80
CA SER A 459 1.72 37.81 -27.24
C SER A 459 1.60 37.84 -25.72
N SER A 460 1.15 36.73 -25.15
CA SER A 460 1.17 36.50 -23.71
C SER A 460 2.28 35.51 -23.38
N VAL A 461 3.19 35.89 -22.49
CA VAL A 461 4.14 34.96 -21.88
C VAL A 461 3.74 34.78 -20.42
N VAL A 462 3.33 33.57 -20.07
CA VAL A 462 3.07 33.19 -18.68
C VAL A 462 4.34 32.59 -18.12
N THR A 463 4.95 33.28 -17.16
CA THR A 463 6.08 32.76 -16.41
C THR A 463 5.58 32.34 -15.04
N THR A 464 5.61 31.03 -14.77
CA THR A 464 5.33 30.48 -13.43
C THR A 464 6.65 30.43 -12.67
N ARG A 465 6.74 31.15 -11.55
CA ARG A 465 7.86 31.01 -10.61
C ARG A 465 7.38 30.42 -9.30
N TYR A 466 8.09 29.40 -8.85
CA TYR A 466 7.95 28.85 -7.50
C TYR A 466 8.92 29.61 -6.60
N VAL A 467 8.39 30.36 -5.63
CA VAL A 467 9.22 30.94 -4.57
C VAL A 467 8.99 30.11 -3.32
N THR A 468 9.95 29.23 -3.03
CA THR A 468 10.05 28.67 -1.68
C THR A 468 10.55 29.81 -0.78
N LYS A 469 9.73 30.18 0.21
CA LYS A 469 10.21 31.09 1.25
C LYS A 469 11.15 30.30 2.14
N GLY A 470 12.41 30.23 1.73
CA GLY A 470 13.48 29.71 2.58
C GLY A 470 13.42 30.45 3.92
N ALA A 471 13.33 29.69 5.01
CA ALA A 471 13.66 30.24 6.31
C ALA A 471 15.06 30.88 6.20
N PRO A 472 15.29 32.08 6.76
CA PRO A 472 16.61 32.66 6.74
C PRO A 472 17.59 31.66 7.35
N LEU A 473 18.64 31.32 6.60
CA LEU A 473 19.84 30.68 7.13
C LEU A 473 20.32 31.56 8.28
N SER A 474 20.07 31.13 9.52
CA SER A 474 20.82 31.63 10.65
C SER A 474 22.23 31.12 10.47
N SER A 475 23.15 32.01 10.13
CA SER A 475 24.58 31.77 10.25
C SER A 475 24.91 31.31 11.66
N ALA A 476 25.36 30.07 11.80
CA ALA A 476 26.20 29.57 12.88
C ALA A 476 27.13 28.50 12.33
#